data_AF-A0A528M5U7-F1
#
_entry.id   AF-A0A528M5U7-F1
#
_cell.length_a   1.000
_cell.length_b   1.000
_cell.length_c   1.000
_cell.angle_alpha   90.00
_cell.angle_beta   90.00
_cell.angle_gamma   90.00
#
_symmetry.space_group_name_H-M   'P 1'
#
loop_
_entity.id
_entity.type
_entity.pdbx_description
1 polymer ?
#
loop_
_entity_poly.entity_id
_entity_poly.type
_entity_poly.pdbx_seq_one_letter_code
_entity_poly.pdbx_strand_id
1 'polypeptide(L)'
;MKYRRDIDGLRAVAVLPVVLFHFGISAIPGGFTGVDIFFVISGYLITGSLLDDLERGQFSIISFYWRRARRILPALIFVTLLTCIAALFILLPSDLHEFSLSVIAASTFWSNIYFWKTSNYFSIDAELRPLLHTWSLSVEEQYYIFAPILMFLIYRYFAKRWLTILLPIILGSFVLAVMATWLAPSAGFYL
;
A
#
# COMPACT_ATOMS: atom_id res chain seq x y z
N MET A 1 19.58 -9.16 -3.64
CA MET A 1 20.05 -8.24 -4.69
C MET A 1 20.99 -7.21 -4.07
N LYS A 2 21.91 -6.60 -4.83
CA LYS A 2 22.68 -5.43 -4.36
C LYS A 2 21.71 -4.25 -4.15
N TYR A 3 21.90 -3.45 -3.09
CA TYR A 3 21.04 -2.29 -2.80
C TYR A 3 21.03 -1.29 -3.96
N ARG A 4 19.82 -0.88 -4.39
CA ARG A 4 19.55 -0.06 -5.60
C ARG A 4 19.01 1.33 -5.22
N ARG A 5 19.94 2.26 -4.95
CA ARG A 5 19.63 3.65 -4.58
C ARG A 5 18.86 4.41 -5.67
N ASP A 6 19.14 4.07 -6.92
CA ASP A 6 18.45 4.59 -8.10
C ASP A 6 16.95 4.29 -8.07
N ILE A 7 16.57 3.07 -7.69
CA ILE A 7 15.16 2.67 -7.62
C ILE A 7 14.45 3.32 -6.42
N ASP A 8 15.13 3.47 -5.29
CA ASP A 8 14.60 4.26 -4.17
C ASP A 8 14.36 5.73 -4.58
N GLY A 9 15.25 6.30 -5.41
CA GLY A 9 15.04 7.61 -6.02
C GLY A 9 13.79 7.67 -6.91
N LEU A 10 13.56 6.64 -7.74
CA LEU A 10 12.35 6.55 -8.56
C LEU A 10 11.07 6.50 -7.72
N ARG A 11 11.10 5.81 -6.57
CA ARG A 11 9.96 5.82 -5.62
C ARG A 11 9.70 7.21 -5.06
N ALA A 12 10.76 7.95 -4.71
CA ALA A 12 10.61 9.32 -4.25
C ALA A 12 9.99 10.22 -5.34
N VAL A 13 10.44 10.08 -6.59
CA VAL A 13 9.86 10.79 -7.73
C VAL A 13 8.39 10.42 -7.94
N ALA A 14 8.02 9.14 -7.80
CA ALA A 14 6.63 8.69 -7.93
C ALA A 14 5.67 9.31 -6.89
N VAL A 15 6.18 9.64 -5.70
CA VAL A 15 5.37 10.28 -4.64
C VAL A 15 5.17 11.78 -4.87
N LEU A 16 6.06 12.47 -5.60
CA LEU A 16 5.97 13.92 -5.80
C LEU A 16 4.64 14.36 -6.45
N PRO A 17 4.17 13.75 -7.55
CA PRO A 17 2.85 14.09 -8.12
C PRO A 17 1.71 13.94 -7.13
N VAL A 18 1.76 12.95 -6.24
CA VAL A 18 0.72 12.70 -5.22
C VAL A 18 0.68 13.86 -4.23
N VAL A 19 1.85 14.30 -3.75
CA VAL A 19 1.95 15.41 -2.81
C VAL A 19 1.48 16.72 -3.45
N LEU A 20 1.96 17.02 -4.67
CA LEU A 20 1.59 18.24 -5.40
C LEU A 20 0.09 18.29 -5.72
N PHE A 21 -0.52 17.13 -6.00
CA PHE A 21 -1.96 17.02 -6.21
C PHE A 21 -2.77 17.46 -4.97
N HIS A 22 -2.37 17.03 -3.78
CA HIS A 22 -3.04 17.43 -2.52
C HIS A 22 -2.76 18.88 -2.11
N PHE A 23 -1.73 19.53 -2.67
CA PHE A 23 -1.50 20.97 -2.52
C PHE A 23 -2.32 21.82 -3.51
N GLY A 24 -3.22 21.23 -4.29
CA GLY A 24 -4.09 21.96 -5.22
C GLY A 24 -3.37 22.46 -6.47
N ILE A 25 -2.20 21.92 -6.81
CA ILE A 25 -1.46 22.29 -8.01
C ILE A 25 -2.14 21.66 -9.22
N SER A 26 -3.01 22.45 -9.88
CA SER A 26 -3.83 22.05 -11.02
C SER A 26 -3.04 21.65 -12.28
N ALA A 27 -1.73 21.91 -12.30
CA ALA A 27 -0.84 21.55 -13.41
C ALA A 27 -0.60 20.03 -13.55
N ILE A 28 -1.02 19.21 -12.57
CA ILE A 28 -0.81 17.75 -12.56
C ILE A 28 -2.16 17.03 -12.39
N PRO A 29 -3.03 17.03 -13.42
CA PRO A 29 -4.23 16.22 -13.41
C PRO A 29 -3.83 14.73 -13.28
N GLY A 30 -4.43 14.03 -12.32
CA GLY A 30 -4.14 12.62 -12.08
C GLY A 30 -2.89 12.33 -11.24
N GLY A 31 -2.40 13.28 -10.44
CA GLY A 31 -1.21 13.07 -9.59
C GLY A 31 -1.31 11.87 -8.62
N PHE A 32 -2.51 11.39 -8.31
CA PHE A 32 -2.73 10.14 -7.56
C PHE A 32 -2.17 8.88 -8.26
N THR A 33 -1.99 8.89 -9.58
CA THR A 33 -1.34 7.79 -10.34
C THR A 33 0.09 7.52 -9.89
N GLY A 34 0.72 8.48 -9.21
CA GLY A 34 2.01 8.28 -8.54
C GLY A 34 2.00 7.13 -7.52
N VAL A 35 0.86 6.87 -6.89
CA VAL A 35 0.68 5.73 -5.97
C VAL A 35 0.80 4.40 -6.71
N ASP A 36 0.16 4.27 -7.88
CA ASP A 36 0.23 3.05 -8.69
C ASP A 36 1.66 2.76 -9.16
N ILE A 37 2.36 3.81 -9.62
CA ILE A 37 3.76 3.71 -10.02
C ILE A 37 4.62 3.27 -8.84
N PHE A 38 4.39 3.83 -7.65
CA PHE A 38 5.09 3.45 -6.43
C PHE A 38 4.85 1.97 -6.08
N PHE A 39 3.62 1.47 -6.21
CA PHE A 39 3.31 0.05 -5.98
C PHE A 39 3.99 -0.88 -6.98
N VAL A 40 4.03 -0.52 -8.26
CA VAL A 40 4.74 -1.32 -9.28
C VAL A 40 6.24 -1.43 -8.94
N ILE A 41 6.86 -0.31 -8.57
CA ILE A 41 8.29 -0.29 -8.20
C ILE A 41 8.52 -1.10 -6.91
N SER A 42 7.65 -0.95 -5.90
CA SER A 42 7.72 -1.73 -4.67
C SER A 42 7.58 -3.22 -4.95
N GLY A 43 6.61 -3.63 -5.77
CA GLY A 43 6.41 -5.01 -6.19
C GLY A 43 7.67 -5.60 -6.83
N TYR A 44 8.27 -4.90 -7.79
CA TYR A 44 9.54 -5.32 -8.41
C TYR A 44 10.65 -5.56 -7.37
N LEU A 45 10.86 -4.63 -6.44
CA LEU A 45 11.90 -4.76 -5.39
C LEU A 45 11.61 -5.90 -4.42
N ILE A 46 10.35 -6.09 -4.04
CA ILE A 46 9.92 -7.14 -3.11
C ILE A 46 10.11 -8.50 -3.76
N THR A 47 9.54 -8.71 -4.94
CA THR A 47 9.65 -9.98 -5.67
C THR A 47 11.11 -10.31 -5.97
N GLY A 48 11.91 -9.35 -6.41
CA GLY A 48 13.34 -9.55 -6.65
C GLY A 48 14.11 -9.93 -5.37
N SER A 49 13.84 -9.27 -4.24
CA SER A 49 14.45 -9.65 -2.96
C SER A 49 14.02 -11.05 -2.50
N LEU A 50 12.76 -11.43 -2.71
CA LEU A 50 12.24 -12.74 -2.34
C LEU A 50 12.87 -13.85 -3.19
N LEU A 51 12.94 -13.65 -4.50
CA LEU A 51 13.58 -14.58 -5.44
C LEU A 51 15.05 -14.82 -5.08
N ASP A 52 15.81 -13.75 -4.87
CA ASP A 52 17.21 -13.86 -4.47
C ASP A 52 17.39 -14.64 -3.16
N ASP A 53 16.54 -14.39 -2.16
CA ASP A 53 16.59 -15.10 -0.87
C ASP A 53 16.21 -16.59 -1.04
N LEU A 54 15.23 -16.90 -1.90
CA LEU A 54 14.79 -18.27 -2.21
C LEU A 54 15.85 -19.06 -2.99
N GLU A 55 16.45 -18.46 -4.02
CA GLU A 55 17.51 -19.09 -4.84
C GLU A 55 18.76 -19.39 -4.03
N ARG A 56 19.07 -18.52 -3.05
CA ARG A 56 20.21 -18.71 -2.13
C ARG A 56 19.89 -19.64 -0.95
N GLY A 57 18.65 -20.10 -0.80
CA GLY A 57 18.21 -20.90 0.34
C GLY A 57 18.24 -20.14 1.68
N GLN A 58 18.17 -18.81 1.65
CA GLN A 58 18.26 -17.92 2.81
C GLN A 58 16.91 -17.30 3.18
N PHE A 59 15.83 -17.69 2.51
CA PHE A 59 14.50 -17.17 2.76
C PHE A 59 14.05 -17.43 4.20
N SER A 60 13.68 -16.35 4.90
CA SER A 60 13.07 -16.38 6.23
C SER A 60 11.93 -15.37 6.26
N ILE A 61 10.71 -15.89 6.42
CA ILE A 61 9.51 -15.07 6.49
C ILE A 61 9.53 -14.14 7.71
N ILE A 62 10.06 -14.62 8.84
CA ILE A 62 10.22 -13.82 10.06
C ILE A 62 11.19 -12.66 9.81
N SER A 63 12.33 -12.94 9.17
CA SER A 63 13.32 -11.90 8.85
C SER A 63 12.78 -10.90 7.83
N PHE A 64 11.95 -11.34 6.89
CA PHE A 64 11.27 -10.47 5.94
C PHE A 64 10.32 -9.50 6.66
N TYR A 65 9.38 -10.01 7.48
CA TYR A 65 8.45 -9.17 8.23
C TYR A 65 9.14 -8.25 9.23
N TRP A 66 10.18 -8.72 9.90
CA TRP A 66 10.94 -7.89 10.83
C TRP A 66 11.58 -6.66 10.16
N ARG A 67 12.09 -6.80 8.93
CA ARG A 67 12.65 -5.67 8.17
C ARG A 67 11.57 -4.65 7.79
N ARG A 68 10.37 -5.11 7.43
CA ARG A 68 9.23 -4.24 7.07
C ARG A 68 8.67 -3.54 8.29
N ALA A 69 8.44 -4.26 9.38
CA ALA A 69 7.97 -3.73 10.64
C ALA A 69 8.87 -2.59 11.16
N ARG A 70 10.19 -2.78 11.17
CA ARG A 70 11.15 -1.73 11.60
C ARG A 70 11.18 -0.50 10.69
N ARG A 71 10.75 -0.64 9.43
CA ARG A 71 10.68 0.47 8.48
C ARG A 71 9.36 1.24 8.58
N ILE A 72 8.25 0.54 8.83
CA ILE A 72 6.89 1.09 8.65
C ILE A 72 6.23 1.44 9.98
N LEU A 73 6.29 0.55 10.97
CA LEU A 73 5.61 0.77 12.26
C LEU A 73 6.06 2.04 12.99
N PRO A 74 7.36 2.43 13.04
CA PRO A 74 7.75 3.65 13.75
C PRO A 74 7.06 4.89 13.21
N ALA A 75 7.00 5.04 11.88
CA ALA A 75 6.36 6.18 11.24
C ALA A 75 4.84 6.14 11.42
N LEU A 76 4.22 4.98 11.24
CA LEU A 76 2.77 4.82 11.42
C LEU A 76 2.35 5.14 12.86
N ILE A 77 3.02 4.56 13.86
CA ILE A 77 2.74 4.80 15.28
C ILE A 77 2.91 6.28 15.61
N PHE A 78 4.01 6.89 15.15
CA PHE A 78 4.28 8.30 15.42
C PHE A 78 3.21 9.22 14.84
N VAL A 79 2.88 9.07 13.55
CA VAL A 79 1.87 9.88 12.88
C VAL A 79 0.49 9.65 13.51
N THR A 80 0.13 8.40 13.79
CA THR A 80 -1.16 8.06 14.40
C THR A 80 -1.28 8.67 15.79
N LEU A 81 -0.25 8.55 16.63
CA LEU A 81 -0.24 9.11 17.97
C LEU A 81 -0.39 10.64 17.95
N LEU A 82 0.39 11.34 17.12
CA LEU A 82 0.28 12.79 16.98
C LEU A 82 -1.11 13.21 16.47
N THR A 83 -1.65 12.46 15.52
CA THR A 83 -2.99 12.73 14.99
C THR A 83 -4.06 12.50 16.06
N CYS A 84 -3.93 11.46 16.90
CA CYS A 84 -4.82 11.23 18.04
C CYS A 84 -4.76 12.39 19.04
N ILE A 85 -3.57 12.88 19.38
CA ILE A 85 -3.42 14.03 20.28
C ILE A 85 -4.11 15.25 19.68
N ALA A 86 -3.87 15.57 18.40
CA ALA A 86 -4.49 16.70 17.73
C ALA A 86 -6.02 16.57 17.65
N ALA A 87 -6.52 15.36 17.35
CA ALA A 87 -7.95 15.08 17.25
C ALA A 87 -8.73 15.40 18.53
N LEU A 88 -8.14 15.15 19.71
CA LEU A 88 -8.77 15.46 21.00
C LEU A 88 -9.04 16.95 21.22
N PHE A 89 -8.29 17.83 20.56
CA PHE A 89 -8.44 19.29 20.69
C PHE A 89 -9.24 19.92 19.53
N ILE A 90 -9.32 19.24 18.39
CA ILE A 90 -9.86 19.81 17.14
C ILE A 90 -11.23 19.23 16.79
N LEU A 91 -11.45 17.93 16.98
CA LEU A 91 -12.64 17.23 16.48
C LEU A 91 -13.83 17.32 17.45
N LEU A 92 -15.04 17.37 16.90
CA LEU A 92 -16.27 17.23 17.68
C LEU A 92 -16.44 15.78 18.17
N PRO A 93 -17.28 15.54 19.20
CA PRO A 93 -17.50 14.19 19.73
C PRO A 93 -17.98 13.16 18.69
N SER A 94 -18.81 13.56 17.72
CA SER A 94 -19.22 12.71 16.60
C SER A 94 -18.05 12.30 15.72
N ASP A 95 -17.16 13.26 15.43
CA ASP A 95 -16.05 13.07 14.51
C ASP A 95 -14.92 12.27 15.18
N LEU A 96 -14.77 12.38 16.50
CA LEU A 96 -13.90 11.53 17.31
C LEU A 96 -14.30 10.05 17.22
N HIS A 97 -15.59 9.74 17.17
CA HIS A 97 -16.04 8.36 17.00
C HIS A 97 -15.63 7.81 15.62
N GLU A 98 -15.87 8.54 14.53
CA GLU A 98 -15.43 8.12 13.19
C GLU A 98 -13.90 8.06 13.07
N PHE A 99 -13.20 9.01 13.67
CA PHE A 99 -11.75 9.03 13.74
C PHE A 99 -11.20 7.80 14.47
N SER A 100 -11.82 7.37 15.57
CA SER A 100 -11.40 6.17 16.29
C SER A 100 -11.46 4.90 15.44
N LEU A 101 -12.48 4.78 14.58
CA LEU A 101 -12.60 3.68 13.62
C LEU A 101 -11.50 3.76 12.55
N SER A 102 -11.14 4.97 12.10
CA SER A 102 -10.02 5.20 11.19
C SER A 102 -8.68 4.79 11.83
N VAL A 103 -8.47 5.08 13.11
CA VAL A 103 -7.28 4.65 13.88
C VAL A 103 -7.21 3.12 13.97
N ILE A 104 -8.32 2.45 14.29
CA ILE A 104 -8.39 0.98 14.35
C ILE A 104 -8.08 0.39 12.97
N ALA A 105 -8.68 0.93 11.92
CA ALA A 105 -8.49 0.44 10.56
C ALA A 105 -7.04 0.65 10.08
N ALA A 106 -6.42 1.81 10.37
CA ALA A 106 -5.02 2.06 10.06
C ALA A 106 -4.07 1.13 10.83
N SER A 107 -4.35 0.90 12.12
CA SER A 107 -3.51 0.06 12.99
C SER A 107 -3.59 -1.44 12.64
N THR A 108 -4.71 -1.87 12.06
CA THR A 108 -4.93 -3.26 11.63
C THR A 108 -4.67 -3.48 10.14
N PHE A 109 -4.17 -2.46 9.42
CA PHE A 109 -3.95 -2.49 7.97
C PHE A 109 -5.22 -2.85 7.17
N TRP A 110 -6.36 -2.34 7.62
CA TRP A 110 -7.68 -2.51 7.00
C TRP A 110 -8.28 -1.19 6.47
N SER A 111 -7.50 -0.10 6.51
CA SER A 111 -8.02 1.23 6.19
C SER A 111 -8.46 1.38 4.74
N ASN A 112 -7.88 0.62 3.79
CA ASN A 112 -8.36 0.59 2.42
C ASN A 112 -9.81 0.12 2.29
N ILE A 113 -10.16 -0.98 2.97
CA ILE A 113 -11.53 -1.52 2.95
C ILE A 113 -12.48 -0.64 3.75
N TYR A 114 -12.02 -0.08 4.87
CA TYR A 114 -12.81 0.85 5.66
C TYR A 114 -13.16 2.11 4.87
N PHE A 115 -12.19 2.76 4.24
CA PHE A 115 -12.42 3.99 3.48
C PHE A 115 -13.17 3.73 2.17
N TRP A 116 -12.93 2.60 1.50
CA TRP A 116 -13.76 2.18 0.37
C TRP A 116 -15.26 2.15 0.70
N LYS A 117 -15.61 1.67 1.89
CA LYS A 117 -17.03 1.54 2.32
C LYS A 117 -17.63 2.81 2.90
N THR A 118 -16.81 3.75 3.34
CA THR A 118 -17.27 4.89 4.17
C THR A 118 -16.91 6.25 3.60
N SER A 119 -16.11 6.32 2.53
CA SER A 119 -15.59 7.57 1.98
C SER A 119 -15.55 7.53 0.46
N ASN A 120 -15.72 8.70 -0.14
CA ASN A 120 -15.36 8.93 -1.53
C ASN A 120 -14.04 9.70 -1.55
N TYR A 121 -12.94 9.08 -2.00
CA TYR A 121 -11.60 9.68 -1.94
C TYR A 121 -11.51 11.07 -2.59
N PHE A 122 -12.33 11.31 -3.61
CA PHE A 122 -12.30 12.55 -4.40
C PHE A 122 -13.34 13.59 -3.96
N SER A 123 -14.01 13.39 -2.82
CA SER A 123 -14.92 14.40 -2.26
C SER A 123 -14.16 15.42 -1.41
N ILE A 124 -14.75 16.61 -1.24
CA ILE A 124 -14.19 17.67 -0.36
C ILE A 124 -14.07 17.15 1.08
N ASP A 125 -15.05 16.36 1.53
CA ASP A 125 -15.05 15.77 2.87
C ASP A 125 -13.89 14.78 3.11
N ALA A 126 -13.23 14.28 2.05
CA ALA A 126 -12.08 13.40 2.16
C ALA A 126 -10.88 14.10 2.81
N GLU A 127 -10.73 15.42 2.58
CA GLU A 127 -9.68 16.24 3.18
C GLU A 127 -9.85 16.38 4.71
N LEU A 128 -11.07 16.19 5.21
CA LEU A 128 -11.39 16.24 6.63
C LEU A 128 -11.08 14.93 7.36
N ARG A 129 -10.61 13.90 6.67
CA ARG A 129 -10.29 12.58 7.25
C ARG A 129 -8.78 12.43 7.45
N PRO A 130 -8.24 12.66 8.67
CA PRO A 130 -6.80 12.82 8.87
C PRO A 130 -5.96 11.58 8.52
N LEU A 131 -6.55 10.39 8.64
CA LEU A 131 -5.88 9.11 8.39
C LEU A 131 -6.26 8.48 7.05
N LEU A 132 -6.95 9.22 6.17
CA LEU A 132 -7.42 8.70 4.88
C LEU A 132 -6.28 8.06 4.08
N HIS A 133 -5.14 8.76 3.96
CA HIS A 133 -3.98 8.32 3.19
C HIS A 133 -3.36 6.99 3.64
N THR A 134 -3.72 6.48 4.82
CA THR A 134 -3.27 5.15 5.27
C THR A 134 -3.85 4.01 4.44
N TRP A 135 -4.86 4.28 3.60
CA TRP A 135 -5.45 3.28 2.71
C TRP A 135 -4.39 2.60 1.83
N SER A 136 -3.49 3.38 1.21
CA SER A 136 -2.46 2.84 0.32
C SER A 136 -1.41 2.05 1.10
N LEU A 137 -1.10 2.48 2.32
CA LEU A 137 -0.25 1.72 3.23
C LEU A 137 -0.86 0.36 3.59
N SER A 138 -2.17 0.31 3.85
CA SER A 138 -2.87 -0.96 4.12
C SER A 138 -2.79 -1.93 2.93
N VAL A 139 -2.95 -1.42 1.70
CA VAL A 139 -2.76 -2.24 0.49
C VAL A 139 -1.33 -2.77 0.40
N GLU A 140 -0.32 -1.91 0.65
CA GLU A 140 1.09 -2.31 0.64
C GLU A 140 1.40 -3.40 1.69
N GLU A 141 0.83 -3.28 2.89
CA GLU A 141 1.01 -4.23 3.99
C GLU A 141 0.27 -5.55 3.76
N GLN A 142 -0.93 -5.50 3.20
CA GLN A 142 -1.62 -6.71 2.73
C GLN A 142 -0.77 -7.44 1.68
N TYR A 143 -0.22 -6.71 0.71
CA TYR A 143 0.72 -7.29 -0.25
C TYR A 143 1.97 -7.87 0.44
N TYR A 144 2.53 -7.18 1.44
CA TYR A 144 3.67 -7.69 2.20
C TYR A 144 3.36 -8.99 2.93
N ILE A 145 2.14 -9.21 3.40
CA ILE A 145 1.72 -10.46 4.05
C ILE A 145 1.58 -11.58 3.01
N PHE A 146 0.88 -11.33 1.90
CA PHE A 146 0.52 -12.40 0.95
C PHE A 146 1.65 -12.77 -0.02
N ALA A 147 2.38 -11.78 -0.56
CA ALA A 147 3.40 -12.00 -1.57
C ALA A 147 4.52 -12.98 -1.15
N PRO A 148 5.17 -12.86 0.03
CA PRO A 148 6.23 -13.79 0.42
C PRO A 148 5.71 -15.22 0.63
N ILE A 149 4.49 -15.37 1.16
CA ILE A 149 3.86 -16.69 1.36
C ILE A 149 3.57 -17.33 0.01
N LEU A 150 2.89 -16.60 -0.88
CA LEU A 150 2.57 -17.07 -2.22
C LEU A 150 3.84 -17.46 -2.98
N MET A 151 4.86 -16.60 -2.94
CA MET A 151 6.11 -16.84 -3.65
C MET A 151 6.88 -18.04 -3.09
N PHE A 152 6.94 -18.16 -1.76
CA PHE A 152 7.55 -19.31 -1.11
C PHE A 152 6.85 -20.61 -1.48
N LEU A 153 5.51 -20.65 -1.44
CA LEU A 153 4.74 -21.85 -1.80
C LEU A 153 4.95 -22.22 -3.28
N ILE A 154 4.86 -21.23 -4.18
CA ILE A 154 5.09 -21.47 -5.62
C ILE A 154 6.50 -22.03 -5.83
N TYR A 155 7.52 -21.42 -5.22
CA TYR A 155 8.89 -21.87 -5.37
C TYR A 155 9.13 -23.25 -4.71
N ARG A 156 8.51 -23.53 -3.56
CA ARG A 156 8.68 -24.79 -2.82
C ARG A 156 8.09 -26.00 -3.56
N TYR A 157 6.96 -25.82 -4.25
CA TYR A 157 6.23 -26.91 -4.91
C TYR A 157 6.48 -26.99 -6.41
N PHE A 158 6.76 -25.84 -7.07
CA PHE A 158 6.94 -25.78 -8.52
C PHE A 158 8.36 -25.37 -8.94
N ALA A 159 9.22 -25.00 -7.99
CA ALA A 159 10.64 -24.70 -8.19
C ALA A 159 10.89 -23.83 -9.44
N LYS A 160 11.66 -24.35 -10.40
CA LYS A 160 12.03 -23.65 -11.65
C LYS A 160 10.84 -23.27 -12.53
N ARG A 161 9.64 -23.80 -12.29
CA ARG A 161 8.41 -23.46 -13.02
C ARG A 161 7.60 -22.33 -12.36
N TRP A 162 8.18 -21.62 -11.38
CA TRP A 162 7.49 -20.54 -10.67
C TRP A 162 6.90 -19.48 -11.62
N LEU A 163 7.61 -19.13 -12.69
CA LEU A 163 7.14 -18.18 -13.70
C LEU A 163 5.87 -18.67 -14.40
N THR A 164 5.80 -19.95 -14.75
CA THR A 164 4.63 -20.55 -15.41
C THR A 164 3.38 -20.49 -14.55
N ILE A 165 3.55 -20.54 -13.22
CA ILE A 165 2.44 -20.44 -12.26
C ILE A 165 2.10 -18.98 -11.95
N LEU A 166 3.10 -18.12 -11.82
CA LEU A 166 2.90 -16.72 -11.42
C LEU A 166 2.33 -15.86 -12.56
N LEU A 167 2.73 -16.13 -13.80
CA LEU A 167 2.28 -15.36 -14.96
C LEU A 167 0.75 -15.35 -15.15
N PRO A 168 0.01 -16.47 -15.12
CA PRO A 168 -1.45 -16.44 -15.23
C PRO A 168 -2.11 -15.72 -14.04
N ILE A 169 -1.52 -15.77 -12.84
CA ILE A 169 -2.02 -15.02 -11.67
C ILE A 169 -1.90 -13.51 -11.90
N ILE A 170 -0.74 -13.06 -12.40
CA ILE A 170 -0.49 -11.65 -12.73
C ILE A 170 -1.43 -11.19 -13.84
N LEU A 171 -1.58 -11.97 -14.92
CA LEU A 171 -2.47 -11.63 -16.04
C LEU A 171 -3.93 -11.58 -15.59
N GLY A 172 -4.37 -12.54 -14.78
CA GLY A 172 -5.71 -12.55 -14.20
C GLY A 172 -5.96 -11.34 -13.31
N SER A 173 -4.99 -11.00 -12.44
CA SER A 173 -5.05 -9.80 -11.59
C SER A 173 -5.11 -8.51 -12.43
N PHE A 174 -4.33 -8.40 -13.51
CA PHE A 174 -4.36 -7.25 -14.40
C PHE A 174 -5.72 -7.10 -15.11
N VAL A 175 -6.29 -8.19 -15.63
CA VAL A 175 -7.61 -8.17 -16.25
C VAL A 175 -8.68 -7.74 -15.24
N LEU A 176 -8.64 -8.29 -14.02
CA LEU A 176 -9.56 -7.90 -12.95
C LEU A 176 -9.42 -6.42 -12.58
N ALA A 177 -8.19 -5.90 -12.50
CA ALA A 177 -7.93 -4.49 -12.21
C ALA A 177 -8.54 -3.59 -13.30
N VAL A 178 -8.31 -3.91 -14.58
CA VAL A 178 -8.90 -3.18 -15.71
C VAL A 178 -10.42 -3.23 -15.67
N MET A 179 -11.01 -4.41 -15.41
CA MET A 179 -12.47 -4.54 -15.29
C MET A 179 -13.02 -3.73 -14.11
N ALA A 180 -12.33 -3.71 -12.97
CA ALA A 180 -12.74 -2.96 -11.78
C ALA A 180 -12.76 -1.45 -12.05
N THR A 181 -11.84 -0.93 -12.87
CA THR A 181 -11.85 0.49 -13.27
C THR A 181 -13.16 0.91 -13.93
N TRP A 182 -13.80 0.02 -14.70
CA TRP A 182 -15.05 0.32 -15.40
C TRP A 182 -16.30 -0.05 -14.58
N LEU A 183 -16.27 -1.19 -13.89
CA LEU A 183 -17.45 -1.74 -13.21
C LEU A 183 -17.62 -1.23 -11.78
N ALA A 184 -16.53 -0.90 -11.09
CA ALA A 184 -16.54 -0.44 -9.71
C ALA A 184 -15.37 0.53 -9.44
N PRO A 185 -15.38 1.76 -10.00
CA PRO A 185 -14.25 2.68 -9.96
C PRO A 185 -13.72 2.99 -8.55
N SER A 186 -14.62 3.12 -7.57
CA SER A 186 -14.24 3.34 -6.16
C SER A 186 -13.52 2.10 -5.58
N ALA A 187 -14.00 0.89 -5.89
CA ALA A 187 -13.33 -0.33 -5.45
C ALA A 187 -11.96 -0.48 -6.12
N GLY A 188 -11.88 -0.24 -7.43
CA GLY A 188 -10.61 -0.30 -8.18
C GLY A 188 -9.59 0.77 -7.77
N PHE A 189 -10.01 1.84 -7.09
CA PHE A 189 -9.09 2.83 -6.51
C PHE A 189 -8.53 2.38 -5.16
N TYR A 190 -9.35 1.77 -4.31
CA TYR A 190 -8.95 1.38 -2.94
C TYR A 190 -8.37 -0.04 -2.82
N LEU A 191 -8.59 -0.94 -3.77
CA LEU A 191 -8.25 -2.37 -3.69
C LEU A 191 -7.27 -2.79 -4.80
#